data_AF-A0A373CDK3-F1
#
_entry.id   AF-A0A373CDK3-F1
#
_cell.length_a   1.000
_cell.length_b   1.000
_cell.length_c   1.000
_cell.angle_alpha   90.00
_cell.angle_beta   90.00
_cell.angle_gamma   90.00
#
_symmetry.space_group_name_H-M   'P 1'
#
loop_
_entity.id
_entity.type
_entity.pdbx_description
1 polymer ?
#
loop_
_entity_poly.entity_id
_entity_poly.type
_entity_poly.pdbx_seq_one_letter_code
_entity_poly.pdbx_strand_id
1 'polypeptide(L)'
;MRIGIKYCGGCNPVYNRGRQVKRLQEQYLEHEFDFAAGDMKECEIGLVVCGCVRACASVDGLAPKKKLFLLPTERSFSEVKMYLEQDREAKKNAEVCGRKDAVPEEETDSRIHVRIGDTAEVTKTFFKDDVDRFAALTGDYSRLHTDAEFAKKTPYGKPVVHGVLAASLISTVMGTKLPGEGTVFIEEQVRFLKPVFYGDMITARVTFTACKEREDGYIGTFSGVCENQDHETVVWAECRQFMSKELFLCN
;
A
#
# COMPACT_ATOMS: atom_id res chain seq x y z
N MET A 1 -14.03 -22.41 -6.28
CA MET A 1 -15.04 -21.35 -6.39
C MET A 1 -15.12 -20.86 -7.82
N ARG A 2 -16.21 -20.20 -8.20
CA ARG A 2 -16.34 -19.59 -9.53
C ARG A 2 -15.83 -18.14 -9.49
N ILE A 3 -14.86 -17.81 -10.32
CA ILE A 3 -14.17 -16.52 -10.41
C ILE A 3 -14.52 -15.87 -11.74
N GLY A 4 -15.24 -14.76 -11.69
CA GLY A 4 -15.59 -13.99 -12.88
C GLY A 4 -14.45 -13.05 -13.28
N ILE A 5 -14.07 -13.00 -14.55
CA ILE A 5 -13.04 -12.11 -15.07
C ILE A 5 -13.64 -11.20 -16.14
N LYS A 6 -13.44 -9.90 -15.99
CA LYS A 6 -13.75 -8.90 -17.00
C LYS A 6 -12.47 -8.13 -17.34
N TYR A 7 -12.07 -8.11 -18.60
CA TYR A 7 -11.07 -7.16 -19.05
C TYR A 7 -11.71 -5.80 -19.26
N CYS A 8 -11.03 -4.72 -18.88
CA CYS A 8 -11.50 -3.41 -19.27
C CYS A 8 -11.47 -3.33 -20.81
N GLY A 9 -12.61 -2.98 -21.42
CA GLY A 9 -12.69 -2.76 -22.87
C GLY A 9 -11.81 -1.61 -23.37
N GLY A 10 -11.27 -0.81 -22.44
CA GLY A 10 -10.10 0.05 -22.60
C GLY A 10 -10.12 1.02 -23.78
N CYS A 11 -10.47 2.28 -23.53
CA CYS A 11 -10.21 3.39 -24.45
C CYS A 11 -8.71 3.67 -24.70
N ASN A 12 -7.80 3.08 -23.89
CA ASN A 12 -6.35 3.12 -24.08
C ASN A 12 -5.64 1.92 -23.39
N PRO A 13 -5.42 0.78 -24.08
CA PRO A 13 -4.79 -0.40 -23.49
C PRO A 13 -3.25 -0.28 -23.49
N VAL A 14 -2.70 0.34 -22.45
CA VAL A 14 -1.24 0.53 -22.31
C VAL A 14 -0.57 -0.74 -21.76
N TYR A 15 -1.27 -1.52 -20.93
CA TYR A 15 -0.71 -2.70 -20.27
C TYR A 15 -1.51 -3.95 -20.58
N ASN A 16 -0.87 -4.93 -21.20
CA ASN A 16 -1.42 -6.26 -21.40
C ASN A 16 -1.19 -7.12 -20.15
N ARG A 17 -2.24 -7.30 -19.35
CA ARG A 17 -2.21 -8.08 -18.10
C ARG A 17 -2.71 -9.52 -18.27
N GLY A 18 -2.82 -10.00 -19.52
CA GLY A 18 -3.26 -11.37 -19.82
C GLY A 18 -2.32 -12.44 -19.25
N ARG A 19 -1.01 -12.16 -19.17
CA ARG A 19 -0.03 -13.09 -18.57
C ARG A 19 -0.26 -13.29 -17.08
N GLN A 20 -0.65 -12.25 -16.36
CA GLN A 20 -0.92 -12.30 -14.92
C GLN A 20 -2.19 -13.08 -14.64
N VAL A 21 -3.22 -12.92 -15.48
CA VAL A 21 -4.43 -13.75 -15.41
C VAL A 21 -4.11 -15.23 -15.67
N LYS A 22 -3.34 -15.55 -16.72
CA LYS A 22 -2.92 -16.93 -16.99
C LYS A 22 -2.17 -17.56 -15.81
N ARG A 23 -1.22 -16.82 -15.21
CA ARG A 23 -0.50 -17.28 -14.01
C ARG A 23 -1.45 -17.55 -12.84
N LEU A 24 -2.49 -16.74 -12.67
CA LEU A 24 -3.49 -16.96 -11.63
C LEU A 24 -4.30 -18.24 -11.90
N GLN A 25 -4.69 -18.47 -13.15
CA GLN A 25 -5.40 -19.69 -13.55
C GLN A 25 -4.54 -20.95 -13.38
N GLU A 26 -3.25 -20.87 -13.74
CA GLU A 26 -2.29 -21.97 -13.58
C GLU A 26 -2.00 -22.29 -12.11
N GLN A 27 -2.01 -21.27 -11.24
CA GLN A 27 -1.69 -21.42 -9.82
C GLN A 27 -2.88 -21.95 -8.98
N TYR A 28 -4.12 -21.62 -9.35
CA TYR A 28 -5.32 -21.96 -8.59
C TYR A 28 -6.29 -22.82 -9.44
N LEU A 29 -5.84 -24.01 -9.84
CA LEU A 29 -6.57 -24.95 -10.69
C LEU A 29 -7.86 -25.48 -10.05
N GLU A 30 -8.01 -25.36 -8.73
CA GLU A 30 -9.21 -25.72 -7.96
C GLU A 30 -10.37 -24.72 -8.15
N HIS A 31 -10.19 -23.66 -8.94
CA HIS A 31 -11.20 -22.64 -9.20
C HIS A 31 -11.60 -22.62 -10.67
N GLU A 32 -12.88 -22.35 -10.90
CA GLU A 32 -13.45 -22.20 -12.24
C GLU A 32 -13.36 -20.72 -12.63
N PHE A 33 -12.67 -20.40 -13.73
CA PHE A 33 -12.50 -19.03 -14.20
C PHE A 33 -13.37 -18.75 -15.42
N ASP A 34 -14.25 -17.76 -15.30
CA ASP A 34 -15.25 -17.41 -16.29
C ASP A 34 -15.03 -15.99 -16.83
N PHE A 35 -14.83 -15.85 -18.14
CA PHE A 35 -14.73 -14.53 -18.76
C PHE A 35 -16.11 -13.96 -19.05
N ALA A 36 -16.39 -12.74 -18.55
CA ALA A 36 -17.63 -12.02 -18.84
C ALA A 36 -17.58 -11.42 -20.25
N ALA A 37 -18.51 -11.83 -21.11
CA ALA A 37 -18.60 -11.43 -22.52
C ALA A 37 -19.95 -10.77 -22.83
N GLY A 38 -20.38 -9.83 -21.98
CA GLY A 38 -21.59 -9.01 -22.21
C GLY A 38 -22.78 -9.33 -21.31
N ASP A 39 -22.98 -10.61 -20.94
CA ASP A 39 -24.05 -11.01 -20.02
C ASP A 39 -23.60 -11.00 -18.55
N MET A 40 -24.55 -10.72 -17.64
CA MET A 40 -24.29 -10.67 -16.20
C MET A 40 -23.96 -12.06 -15.65
N LYS A 41 -22.70 -12.24 -15.20
CA LYS A 41 -22.23 -13.51 -14.63
C LYS A 41 -22.21 -13.46 -13.11
N GLU A 42 -22.99 -14.35 -12.48
CA GLU A 42 -22.83 -14.64 -11.06
C GLU A 42 -21.49 -15.34 -10.81
N CYS A 43 -20.72 -14.81 -9.86
CA CYS A 43 -19.46 -15.39 -9.42
C CYS A 43 -19.31 -15.24 -7.90
N GLU A 44 -18.46 -16.06 -7.28
CA GLU A 44 -18.13 -15.86 -5.86
C GLU A 44 -17.26 -14.61 -5.71
N ILE A 45 -16.25 -14.46 -6.56
CA ILE A 45 -15.45 -13.24 -6.67
C ILE A 45 -15.31 -12.78 -8.11
N GLY A 46 -15.21 -11.46 -8.30
CA GLY A 46 -15.07 -10.82 -9.61
C GLY A 46 -13.75 -10.09 -9.74
N LEU A 47 -13.09 -10.22 -10.89
CA LEU A 47 -11.80 -9.61 -11.22
C LEU A 47 -11.97 -8.68 -12.43
N VAL A 48 -11.75 -7.39 -12.24
CA VAL A 48 -11.74 -6.40 -13.33
C VAL A 48 -10.30 -6.09 -13.69
N VAL A 49 -9.84 -6.66 -14.80
CA VAL A 49 -8.47 -6.53 -15.30
C VAL A 49 -8.34 -5.24 -16.10
N CYS A 50 -7.75 -4.23 -15.48
CA CYS A 50 -7.61 -2.91 -16.08
C CYS A 50 -6.42 -2.88 -17.05
N GLY A 51 -6.52 -2.11 -18.13
CA GLY A 51 -5.49 -1.90 -19.15
C GLY A 51 -4.63 -0.66 -18.87
N CYS A 52 -4.97 0.13 -17.85
CA CYS A 52 -4.21 1.28 -17.36
C CYS A 52 -4.38 1.43 -15.84
N VAL A 53 -3.61 2.32 -15.22
CA VAL A 53 -3.61 2.52 -13.76
C VAL A 53 -4.80 3.35 -13.25
N ARG A 54 -5.59 3.96 -14.14
CA ARG A 54 -6.73 4.81 -13.76
C ARG A 54 -7.91 4.03 -13.16
N ALA A 55 -7.96 2.71 -13.35
CA ALA A 55 -9.00 1.82 -12.83
C ALA A 55 -10.46 2.25 -13.14
N CYS A 56 -10.70 3.01 -14.21
CA CYS A 56 -12.02 3.53 -14.59
C CYS A 56 -12.96 2.49 -15.24
N ALA A 57 -12.60 1.22 -15.21
CA ALA A 57 -13.35 0.17 -15.86
C ALA A 57 -14.70 -0.05 -15.16
N SER A 58 -15.81 -0.02 -15.93
CA SER A 58 -17.11 -0.40 -15.38
C SER A 58 -17.09 -1.84 -14.90
N VAL A 59 -17.87 -2.11 -13.86
CA VAL A 59 -18.00 -3.44 -13.23
C VAL A 59 -19.17 -4.24 -13.80
N ASP A 60 -19.98 -3.62 -14.68
CA ASP A 60 -21.18 -4.21 -15.26
C ASP A 60 -20.87 -5.55 -15.96
N GLY A 61 -21.74 -6.54 -15.80
CA GLY A 61 -21.51 -7.89 -16.33
C GLY A 61 -20.84 -8.86 -15.33
N LEU A 62 -20.42 -8.39 -14.15
CA LEU A 62 -20.03 -9.23 -13.03
C LEU A 62 -20.98 -9.01 -11.84
N ALA A 63 -21.48 -10.09 -11.25
CA ALA A 63 -22.25 -10.08 -10.02
C ALA A 63 -21.54 -10.94 -8.95
N PRO A 64 -20.48 -10.40 -8.31
CA PRO A 64 -19.74 -11.11 -7.28
C PRO A 64 -20.52 -11.19 -5.97
N LYS A 65 -20.57 -12.38 -5.37
CA LYS A 65 -21.26 -12.62 -4.08
C LYS A 65 -20.43 -12.22 -2.86
N LYS A 66 -19.10 -12.36 -2.95
CA LYS A 66 -18.18 -12.10 -1.82
C LYS A 66 -17.37 -10.82 -2.02
N LYS A 67 -16.65 -10.71 -3.15
CA LYS A 67 -15.69 -9.60 -3.34
C LYS A 67 -15.46 -9.28 -4.81
N LEU A 68 -15.26 -8.00 -5.10
CA LEU A 68 -14.85 -7.49 -6.41
C LEU A 68 -13.45 -6.88 -6.29
N PHE A 69 -12.55 -7.23 -7.21
CA PHE A 69 -11.20 -6.69 -7.29
C PHE A 69 -11.01 -5.87 -8.57
N LEU A 70 -10.53 -4.64 -8.43
CA LEU A 70 -10.02 -3.85 -9.56
C LEU A 70 -8.51 -4.07 -9.66
N LEU A 71 -8.03 -4.41 -10.86
CA LEU A 71 -6.65 -4.84 -11.06
C LEU A 71 -5.85 -3.87 -11.96
N PRO A 72 -5.55 -2.63 -11.51
CA PRO A 72 -4.79 -1.62 -12.27
C PRO A 72 -3.29 -1.84 -12.29
N THR A 73 -2.72 -2.68 -11.42
CA THR A 73 -1.27 -2.86 -11.24
C THR A 73 -0.91 -4.33 -11.01
N GLU A 74 0.37 -4.70 -11.05
CA GLU A 74 0.77 -6.07 -10.68
C GLU A 74 0.54 -6.35 -9.19
N ARG A 75 0.72 -5.35 -8.32
CA ARG A 75 0.47 -5.47 -6.87
C ARG A 75 -0.96 -5.90 -6.56
N SER A 76 -1.94 -5.37 -7.29
CA SER A 76 -3.35 -5.76 -7.11
C SER A 76 -3.63 -7.26 -7.38
N PHE A 77 -2.78 -7.96 -8.15
CA PHE A 77 -2.90 -9.41 -8.30
C PHE A 77 -2.39 -10.17 -7.07
N SER A 78 -1.44 -9.62 -6.32
CA SER A 78 -0.98 -10.22 -5.06
C SER A 78 -2.10 -10.24 -4.02
N GLU A 79 -2.93 -9.20 -3.97
CA GLU A 79 -4.11 -9.15 -3.07
C GLU A 79 -5.11 -10.26 -3.39
N VAL A 80 -5.33 -10.57 -4.67
CA VAL A 80 -6.17 -11.70 -5.09
C VAL A 80 -5.57 -13.03 -4.63
N LYS A 81 -4.25 -13.20 -4.76
CA LYS A 81 -3.56 -14.42 -4.31
C LYS A 81 -3.71 -14.65 -2.81
N MET A 82 -3.47 -13.61 -2.01
CA MET A 82 -3.62 -13.67 -0.56
C MET A 82 -5.05 -14.04 -0.16
N TYR A 83 -6.05 -13.45 -0.82
CA TYR A 83 -7.45 -13.78 -0.59
C TYR A 83 -7.76 -15.26 -0.88
N LEU A 84 -7.26 -15.79 -2.01
CA LEU A 84 -7.50 -17.19 -2.39
C LEU A 84 -6.77 -18.17 -1.46
N GLU A 85 -5.58 -17.83 -0.98
CA GLU A 85 -4.84 -18.62 0.00
C GLU A 85 -5.58 -18.70 1.34
N GLN A 86 -6.12 -17.57 1.82
CA GLN A 86 -6.95 -17.53 3.03
C GLN A 86 -8.23 -18.36 2.89
N ASP A 87 -8.95 -18.26 1.77
CA ASP A 87 -10.15 -19.10 1.52
C ASP A 87 -9.81 -20.60 1.45
N ARG A 88 -8.65 -20.94 0.90
CA ARG A 88 -8.15 -22.32 0.83
C ARG A 88 -7.80 -22.88 2.21
N GLU A 89 -7.14 -22.09 3.05
CA GLU A 89 -6.82 -22.48 4.43
C GLU A 89 -8.08 -22.63 5.29
N ALA A 90 -9.04 -21.71 5.17
CA ALA A 90 -10.32 -21.80 5.87
C ALA A 90 -11.09 -23.07 5.51
N LYS A 91 -11.11 -23.47 4.23
CA LYS A 91 -11.76 -24.71 3.77
C LYS A 91 -11.03 -25.98 4.23
N LYS A 92 -9.70 -25.98 4.26
CA LYS A 92 -8.92 -27.09 4.82
C LYS A 92 -9.19 -27.29 6.31
N ASN A 93 -9.30 -26.19 7.06
CA ASN A 93 -9.60 -26.25 8.48
C ASN A 93 -11.03 -26.75 8.75
N ALA A 94 -11.98 -26.49 7.83
CA ALA A 94 -13.35 -27.00 7.91
C ALA A 94 -13.48 -28.51 7.62
N GLU A 95 -12.61 -29.10 6.78
CA GLU A 95 -12.65 -30.52 6.43
C GLU A 95 -12.03 -31.45 7.50
N VAL A 96 -11.14 -30.92 8.36
CA VAL A 96 -10.46 -31.71 9.41
C VAL A 96 -11.36 -31.94 10.66
N CYS A 97 -12.41 -31.13 10.86
CA CYS A 97 -13.26 -31.23 12.05
C CYS A 97 -14.54 -32.04 11.81
N GLY A 98 -14.38 -33.36 11.64
CA GLY A 98 -15.47 -34.33 11.61
C GLY A 98 -15.78 -34.93 12.99
N ARG A 99 -16.15 -34.14 13.99
CA ARG A 99 -16.93 -34.59 15.16
C ARG A 99 -17.50 -33.40 15.92
N LYS A 100 -18.83 -33.35 15.97
CA LYS A 100 -19.64 -32.36 16.67
C LYS A 100 -19.39 -32.45 18.17
N ASP A 101 -18.73 -31.46 18.72
CA ASP A 101 -19.12 -30.81 19.96
C ASP A 101 -19.04 -29.31 19.68
N ALA A 102 -20.17 -28.61 19.84
CA ALA A 102 -20.26 -27.18 19.56
C ALA A 102 -19.43 -26.41 20.60
N VAL A 103 -18.17 -26.14 20.26
CA VAL A 103 -17.37 -25.09 20.88
C VAL A 103 -17.85 -23.77 20.26
N PRO A 104 -18.10 -22.71 21.03
CA PRO A 104 -18.45 -21.40 20.46
C PRO A 104 -17.39 -21.03 19.43
N GLU A 105 -17.81 -20.67 18.21
CA GLU A 105 -16.90 -20.08 17.23
C GLU A 105 -16.30 -18.82 17.87
N GLU A 106 -15.04 -18.89 18.31
CA GLU A 106 -14.27 -17.69 18.59
C GLU A 106 -14.13 -16.95 17.25
N GLU A 107 -14.88 -15.86 17.08
CA GLU A 107 -14.65 -14.87 16.03
C GLU A 107 -13.18 -14.44 16.11
N THR A 108 -12.33 -15.03 15.28
CA THR A 108 -10.95 -14.56 15.13
C THR A 108 -11.04 -13.16 14.56
N ASP A 109 -10.77 -12.18 15.41
CA ASP A 109 -10.74 -10.77 15.05
C ASP A 109 -9.80 -10.57 13.85
N SER A 110 -10.36 -10.29 12.68
CA SER A 110 -9.61 -10.12 11.43
C SER A 110 -9.00 -8.73 11.30
N ARG A 111 -9.17 -7.86 12.29
CA ARG A 111 -8.64 -6.49 12.28
C ARG A 111 -7.13 -6.49 12.45
N ILE A 112 -6.50 -5.45 11.94
CA ILE A 112 -5.08 -5.16 12.16
C ILE A 112 -4.93 -4.67 13.59
N HIS A 113 -4.28 -5.47 14.42
CA HIS A 113 -3.94 -5.09 15.79
C HIS A 113 -2.70 -4.19 15.78
N VAL A 114 -2.84 -2.98 16.31
CA VAL A 114 -1.74 -2.02 16.42
C VAL A 114 -1.52 -1.72 17.90
N ARG A 115 -0.29 -1.87 18.38
CA ARG A 115 0.07 -1.70 19.79
C ARG A 115 1.03 -0.55 19.96
N ILE A 116 0.83 0.26 21.00
CA ILE A 116 1.77 1.32 21.34
C ILE A 116 3.17 0.72 21.51
N GLY A 117 4.14 1.31 20.82
CA GLY A 117 5.53 0.82 20.73
C GLY A 117 5.84 0.02 19.47
N ASP A 118 4.85 -0.38 18.68
CA ASP A 118 5.09 -1.04 17.40
C ASP A 118 5.94 -0.14 16.49
N THR A 119 6.85 -0.77 15.73
CA THR A 119 7.73 -0.06 14.80
C THR A 119 7.77 -0.73 13.44
N ALA A 120 7.95 0.09 12.41
CA ALA A 120 8.24 -0.39 11.06
C ALA A 120 9.19 0.57 10.35
N GLU A 121 9.92 0.06 9.36
CA GLU A 121 10.88 0.87 8.60
C GLU A 121 10.95 0.51 7.11
N VAL A 122 11.43 1.46 6.32
CA VAL A 122 11.82 1.28 4.92
C VAL A 122 13.14 2.01 4.67
N THR A 123 13.94 1.49 3.75
CA THR A 123 15.20 2.10 3.36
C THR A 123 15.20 2.37 1.87
N LYS A 124 15.68 3.55 1.47
CA LYS A 124 15.84 3.94 0.06
C LYS A 124 17.08 4.80 -0.11
N THR A 125 17.84 4.55 -1.17
CA THR A 125 18.88 5.46 -1.65
C THR A 125 18.30 6.43 -2.66
N PHE A 126 18.55 7.74 -2.47
CA PHE A 126 18.05 8.77 -3.37
C PHE A 126 19.08 9.14 -4.43
N PHE A 127 18.68 9.09 -5.70
CA PHE A 127 19.52 9.52 -6.81
C PHE A 127 18.88 10.68 -7.57
N LYS A 128 19.63 11.24 -8.52
CA LYS A 128 19.18 12.35 -9.35
C LYS A 128 17.82 12.07 -10.01
N ASP A 129 17.59 10.86 -10.50
CA ASP A 129 16.34 10.48 -11.18
C ASP A 129 15.12 10.54 -10.22
N ASP A 130 15.28 10.24 -8.94
CA ASP A 130 14.21 10.43 -7.94
C ASP A 130 13.86 11.91 -7.78
N VAL A 131 14.88 12.77 -7.72
CA VAL A 131 14.72 14.22 -7.57
C VAL A 131 14.12 14.86 -8.82
N ASP A 132 14.57 14.44 -10.01
CA ASP A 132 14.01 14.91 -11.28
C ASP A 132 12.53 14.53 -11.42
N ARG A 133 12.17 13.29 -11.05
CA ARG A 133 10.77 12.83 -11.06
C ARG A 133 9.92 13.55 -10.04
N PHE A 134 10.46 13.81 -8.84
CA PHE A 134 9.75 14.54 -7.81
C PHE A 134 9.53 16.01 -8.20
N ALA A 135 10.54 16.66 -8.79
CA ALA A 135 10.41 17.99 -9.36
C ALA A 135 9.35 18.03 -10.49
N ALA A 136 9.33 17.02 -11.36
CA ALA A 136 8.31 16.91 -12.40
C ALA A 136 6.89 16.68 -11.86
N LEU A 137 6.76 15.92 -10.77
CA LEU A 137 5.47 15.65 -10.13
C LEU A 137 4.93 16.89 -9.40
N THR A 138 5.81 17.62 -8.70
CA THR A 138 5.41 18.72 -7.81
C THR A 138 5.49 20.09 -8.47
N GLY A 139 6.24 20.23 -9.57
CA GLY A 139 6.62 21.50 -10.16
C GLY A 139 7.77 22.22 -9.45
N ASP A 140 8.32 21.66 -8.37
CA ASP A 140 9.46 22.27 -7.65
C ASP A 140 10.79 21.96 -8.34
N TYR A 141 11.10 22.78 -9.34
CA TYR A 141 12.37 22.80 -10.05
C TYR A 141 13.41 23.74 -9.44
N SER A 142 13.33 24.06 -8.14
CA SER A 142 14.33 24.90 -7.49
C SER A 142 15.75 24.42 -7.81
N ARG A 143 16.61 25.36 -8.24
CA ARG A 143 17.96 25.07 -8.72
C ARG A 143 18.85 24.44 -7.65
N LEU A 144 18.53 24.66 -6.37
CA LEU A 144 19.21 24.02 -5.27
C LEU A 144 19.10 22.48 -5.33
N HIS A 145 18.02 21.96 -5.91
CA HIS A 145 17.78 20.53 -6.04
C HIS A 145 18.26 19.94 -7.36
N THR A 146 18.39 20.73 -8.43
CA THR A 146 18.52 20.20 -9.80
C THR A 146 19.76 20.69 -10.56
N ASP A 147 20.43 21.75 -10.11
CA ASP A 147 21.54 22.41 -10.80
C ASP A 147 22.82 22.38 -9.94
N ALA A 148 23.80 21.58 -10.37
CA ALA A 148 25.07 21.43 -9.66
C ALA A 148 25.91 22.71 -9.63
N GLU A 149 25.90 23.52 -10.69
CA GLU A 149 26.68 24.78 -10.75
C GLU A 149 26.07 25.86 -9.87
N PHE A 150 24.74 25.86 -9.75
CA PHE A 150 24.06 26.70 -8.76
C PHE A 150 24.37 26.22 -7.33
N ALA A 151 24.21 24.93 -7.05
CA ALA A 151 24.38 24.38 -5.72
C ALA A 151 25.81 24.54 -5.16
N LYS A 152 26.85 24.49 -6.01
CA LYS A 152 28.24 24.80 -5.65
C LYS A 152 28.44 26.19 -5.02
N LYS A 153 27.56 27.15 -5.32
CA LYS A 153 27.61 28.52 -4.79
C LYS A 153 26.90 28.65 -3.44
N THR A 154 26.28 27.59 -2.94
CA THR A 154 25.57 27.55 -1.67
C THR A 154 26.41 26.86 -0.59
N PRO A 155 26.10 27.02 0.70
CA PRO A 155 26.81 26.31 1.78
C PRO A 155 26.80 24.78 1.67
N TYR A 156 25.89 24.21 0.85
CA TYR A 156 25.78 22.77 0.64
C TYR A 156 26.80 22.23 -0.37
N GLY A 157 27.33 23.07 -1.28
CA GLY A 157 28.36 22.71 -2.26
C GLY A 157 27.94 21.74 -3.38
N LYS A 158 26.79 21.07 -3.27
CA LYS A 158 26.23 20.12 -4.23
C LYS A 158 24.70 20.05 -4.09
N PRO A 159 23.96 19.56 -5.11
CA PRO A 159 22.50 19.47 -5.05
C PRO A 159 22.03 18.64 -3.86
N VAL A 160 21.00 19.16 -3.18
CA VAL A 160 20.32 18.48 -2.06
C VAL A 160 19.02 17.87 -2.55
N VAL A 161 18.62 16.73 -1.98
CA VAL A 161 17.30 16.12 -2.17
C VAL A 161 16.25 17.01 -1.50
N HIS A 162 15.05 17.14 -2.10
CA HIS A 162 13.94 17.85 -1.46
C HIS A 162 13.65 17.23 -0.08
N GLY A 163 13.59 18.05 0.97
CA GLY A 163 13.34 17.54 2.32
C GLY A 163 12.03 16.73 2.40
N VAL A 164 10.97 17.24 1.75
CA VAL A 164 9.67 16.57 1.65
C VAL A 164 9.72 15.23 0.90
N LEU A 165 10.64 15.05 -0.04
CA LEU A 165 10.84 13.77 -0.72
C LEU A 165 11.45 12.74 0.24
N ALA A 166 12.43 13.13 1.05
CA ALA A 166 12.97 12.25 2.09
C ALA A 166 11.89 11.91 3.15
N ALA A 167 11.14 12.92 3.62
CA ALA A 167 10.05 12.72 4.58
C ALA A 167 8.92 11.81 4.03
N SER A 168 8.69 11.77 2.72
CA SER A 168 7.68 10.90 2.11
C SER A 168 7.87 9.40 2.40
N LEU A 169 9.08 8.97 2.80
CA LEU A 169 9.32 7.61 3.27
C LEU A 169 8.55 7.29 4.57
N ILE A 170 8.33 8.27 5.44
CA ILE A 170 7.48 8.12 6.63
C ILE A 170 6.05 7.79 6.19
N SER A 171 5.50 8.57 5.26
CA SER A 171 4.19 8.28 4.66
C SER A 171 4.13 6.89 4.01
N THR A 172 5.22 6.47 3.36
CA THR A 172 5.35 5.12 2.78
C THR A 172 5.24 4.04 3.86
N VAL A 173 5.98 4.17 4.97
CA VAL A 173 5.86 3.22 6.09
C VAL A 173 4.44 3.19 6.60
N MET A 174 3.83 4.36 6.81
CA MET A 174 2.54 4.42 7.46
C MET A 174 1.40 3.85 6.62
N GLY A 175 1.41 4.11 5.32
CA GLY A 175 0.38 3.60 4.41
C GLY A 175 0.60 2.17 3.93
N THR A 176 1.75 1.54 4.20
CA THR A 176 2.06 0.20 3.68
C THR A 176 2.51 -0.82 4.71
N LYS A 177 2.93 -0.40 5.91
CA LYS A 177 3.46 -1.28 6.95
C LYS A 177 2.84 -1.05 8.33
N LEU A 178 2.78 0.19 8.81
CA LEU A 178 2.33 0.50 10.17
C LEU A 178 1.62 1.86 10.25
N PRO A 179 0.29 1.91 10.35
CA PRO A 179 -0.63 0.76 10.48
C PRO A 179 -0.78 -0.07 9.21
N GLY A 180 -0.51 0.53 8.04
CA GLY A 180 -0.67 -0.13 6.75
C GLY A 180 -1.93 0.33 6.02
N GLU A 181 -2.45 -0.56 5.19
CA GLU A 181 -3.51 -0.24 4.22
C GLU A 181 -4.84 0.09 4.93
N GLY A 182 -5.59 1.07 4.39
CA GLY A 182 -6.90 1.46 4.94
C GLY A 182 -6.87 2.61 5.95
N THR A 183 -5.72 3.24 6.17
CA THR A 183 -5.60 4.46 6.98
C THR A 183 -5.80 5.73 6.15
N VAL A 184 -6.10 6.83 6.84
CA VAL A 184 -6.09 8.18 6.26
C VAL A 184 -5.07 9.04 6.99
N PHE A 185 -4.13 9.62 6.25
CA PHE A 185 -3.10 10.53 6.78
C PHE A 185 -3.72 11.91 7.05
N ILE A 186 -3.73 12.35 8.32
CA ILE A 186 -4.43 13.58 8.74
C ILE A 186 -3.47 14.75 8.94
N GLU A 187 -2.38 14.53 9.67
CA GLU A 187 -1.51 15.61 10.15
C GLU A 187 -0.06 15.14 10.16
N GLU A 188 0.84 16.00 9.70
CA GLU A 188 2.28 15.79 9.79
C GLU A 188 2.94 17.07 10.31
N GLN A 189 3.68 16.96 11.41
CA GLN A 189 4.61 17.99 11.86
C GLN A 189 6.02 17.51 11.60
N VAL A 190 6.71 18.13 10.64
CA VAL A 190 8.04 17.69 10.19
C VAL A 190 9.12 18.71 10.51
N ARG A 191 10.33 18.23 10.82
CA ARG A 191 11.56 19.02 10.97
C ARG A 191 12.65 18.41 10.09
N PHE A 192 13.27 19.24 9.24
CA PHE A 192 14.41 18.88 8.41
C PHE A 192 15.70 19.30 9.13
N LEU A 193 16.39 18.34 9.72
CA LEU A 193 17.51 18.58 10.64
C LEU A 193 18.85 18.69 9.91
N LYS A 194 19.03 17.89 8.85
CA LYS A 194 20.24 17.84 8.04
C LYS A 194 19.89 17.69 6.56
N PRO A 195 20.70 18.22 5.64
CA PRO A 195 20.50 18.02 4.22
C PRO A 195 20.71 16.55 3.84
N VAL A 196 19.93 16.07 2.88
CA VAL A 196 20.12 14.77 2.22
C VAL A 196 20.70 15.03 0.84
N PHE A 197 21.69 14.26 0.43
CA PHE A 197 22.36 14.38 -0.85
C PHE A 197 22.09 13.18 -1.75
N TYR A 198 22.40 13.32 -3.03
CA TYR A 198 22.35 12.19 -3.96
C TYR A 198 23.34 11.11 -3.52
N GLY A 199 22.90 9.86 -3.55
CA GLY A 199 23.64 8.69 -3.09
C GLY A 199 23.46 8.38 -1.61
N ASP A 200 22.87 9.29 -0.82
CA ASP A 200 22.58 8.99 0.59
C ASP A 200 21.50 7.92 0.69
N MET A 201 21.74 6.96 1.59
CA MET A 201 20.81 5.90 1.93
C MET A 201 20.02 6.32 3.16
N ILE A 202 18.71 6.49 3.01
CA ILE A 202 17.83 6.95 4.08
C ILE A 202 16.95 5.80 4.57
N THR A 203 17.03 5.52 5.86
CA THR A 203 16.12 4.60 6.56
C THR A 203 15.09 5.42 7.34
N ALA A 204 13.83 5.31 6.94
CA ALA A 204 12.70 5.90 7.66
C ALA A 204 12.10 4.85 8.59
N ARG A 205 12.08 5.14 9.89
CA ARG A 205 11.44 4.35 10.92
C ARG A 205 10.27 5.11 11.51
N VAL A 206 9.16 4.42 11.71
CA VAL A 206 7.96 4.95 12.36
C VAL A 206 7.65 4.09 13.58
N THR A 207 7.33 4.76 14.69
CA THR A 207 6.90 4.14 15.94
C THR A 207 5.49 4.62 16.28
N PHE A 208 4.60 3.70 16.62
CA PHE A 208 3.27 4.05 17.13
C PHE A 208 3.36 4.49 18.60
N THR A 209 2.94 5.71 18.94
CA THR A 209 3.21 6.32 20.25
C THR A 209 1.98 6.61 21.08
N ALA A 210 0.83 6.85 20.47
CA ALA A 210 -0.41 7.08 21.19
C ALA A 210 -1.63 6.77 20.35
N CYS A 211 -2.74 6.47 21.01
CA CYS A 211 -4.01 6.18 20.36
C CYS A 211 -5.14 6.91 21.08
N LYS A 212 -5.94 7.64 20.31
CA LYS A 212 -7.16 8.26 20.81
C LYS A 212 -8.37 7.64 20.12
N GLU A 213 -9.19 6.95 20.89
CA GLU A 213 -10.44 6.39 20.40
C GLU A 213 -11.46 7.49 20.08
N ARG A 214 -12.26 7.23 19.03
CA ARG A 214 -13.41 7.99 18.59
C ARG A 214 -14.59 7.03 18.36
N GLU A 215 -15.76 7.57 18.06
CA GLU A 215 -16.95 6.78 17.74
C GLU A 215 -16.72 5.89 16.50
N ASP A 216 -16.14 6.46 15.44
CA ASP A 216 -15.95 5.87 14.11
C ASP A 216 -14.60 5.17 13.91
N GLY A 217 -13.69 5.26 14.87
CA GLY A 217 -12.33 4.76 14.69
C GLY A 217 -11.37 5.20 15.79
N TYR A 218 -10.10 5.29 15.40
CA TYR A 218 -9.01 5.75 16.24
C TYR A 218 -8.22 6.83 15.50
N ILE A 219 -7.68 7.78 16.27
CA ILE A 219 -6.62 8.67 15.83
C ILE A 219 -5.33 8.15 16.43
N GLY A 220 -4.48 7.57 15.59
CA GLY A 220 -3.16 7.12 15.99
C GLY A 220 -2.14 8.24 15.83
N THR A 221 -1.27 8.42 16.83
CA THR A 221 -0.09 9.28 16.79
C THR A 221 1.16 8.44 16.61
N PHE A 222 2.07 8.89 15.76
CA PHE A 222 3.29 8.19 15.42
C PHE A 222 4.49 9.14 15.44
N SER A 223 5.63 8.63 15.90
CA SER A 223 6.92 9.32 15.78
C SER A 223 7.68 8.75 14.58
N GLY A 224 8.07 9.61 13.65
CA GLY A 224 8.84 9.26 12.46
C GLY A 224 10.25 9.82 12.54
N VAL A 225 11.24 9.01 12.17
CA VAL A 225 12.64 9.40 12.09
C VAL A 225 13.22 8.88 10.78
N CYS A 226 13.92 9.73 10.04
CA CYS A 226 14.76 9.32 8.93
C CYS A 226 16.24 9.48 9.31
N GLU A 227 17.01 8.41 9.16
CA GLU A 227 18.45 8.38 9.40
C GLU A 227 19.21 8.10 8.10
N ASN A 228 20.40 8.69 7.95
CA ASN A 228 21.31 8.38 6.85
C ASN A 228 22.18 7.14 7.16
N GLN A 229 23.08 6.81 6.23
CA GLN A 229 24.04 5.71 6.38
C GLN A 229 24.98 5.82 7.60
N ASP A 230 25.15 7.02 8.15
CA ASP A 230 26.01 7.30 9.30
C ASP A 230 25.21 7.35 10.62
N HIS A 231 23.95 6.91 10.60
CA HIS A 231 23.00 6.96 11.73
C HIS A 231 22.70 8.36 12.24
N GLU A 232 22.84 9.38 11.37
CA GLU A 232 22.47 10.74 11.71
C GLU A 232 21.01 10.98 11.33
N THR A 233 20.22 11.50 12.28
CA THR A 233 18.84 11.93 12.00
C THR A 233 18.83 13.11 11.05
N VAL A 234 18.26 12.90 9.86
CA VAL A 234 18.09 13.92 8.82
C VAL A 234 16.69 14.54 8.84
N VAL A 235 15.68 13.75 9.21
CA VAL A 235 14.29 14.19 9.35
C VAL A 235 13.70 13.61 10.63
N TRP A 236 12.93 14.42 11.35
CA TRP A 236 12.05 13.98 12.42
C TRP A 236 10.63 14.44 12.12
N ALA A 237 9.63 13.63 12.47
CA ALA A 237 8.23 14.02 12.36
C ALA A 237 7.37 13.44 13.48
N GLU A 238 6.30 14.14 13.83
CA GLU A 238 5.12 13.57 14.50
C GLU A 238 3.97 13.53 13.49
N CYS A 239 3.32 12.37 13.37
CA CYS A 239 2.29 12.12 12.37
C CYS A 239 1.00 11.62 13.03
N ARG A 240 -0.15 11.96 12.46
CA ARG A 240 -1.46 11.42 12.88
C ARG A 240 -2.21 10.78 11.73
N GLN A 241 -2.82 9.63 12.01
CA GLN A 241 -3.67 8.92 11.06
C GLN A 241 -4.99 8.50 11.68
N PHE A 242 -6.03 8.48 10.84
CA PHE A 242 -7.28 7.84 11.16
C PHE A 242 -7.23 6.36 10.80
N MET A 243 -7.74 5.52 11.71
CA MET A 243 -7.83 4.07 11.60
C MET A 243 -9.28 3.65 11.93
N SER A 244 -10.03 3.12 10.97
CA SER A 244 -11.42 2.67 11.20
C SER A 244 -11.47 1.47 12.14
N LYS A 245 -12.46 1.43 13.04
CA LYS A 245 -12.74 0.27 13.92
C LYS A 245 -13.13 -1.00 13.17
N GLU A 246 -13.54 -0.88 11.90
CA GLU A 246 -13.82 -2.02 11.03
C GLU A 246 -12.54 -2.75 10.60
N LEU A 247 -11.41 -2.03 10.53
CA LEU A 247 -10.15 -2.55 10.01
C LEU A 247 -9.07 -2.68 11.08
N PHE A 248 -9.15 -1.90 12.16
CA PHE A 248 -8.09 -1.79 13.15
C PHE A 248 -8.61 -2.00 14.56
N LEU A 249 -7.78 -2.64 15.39
CA LEU A 249 -7.94 -2.66 16.84
C LEU A 249 -6.69 -2.07 17.49
N CYS A 250 -6.89 -1.02 18.29
CA CYS A 250 -5.82 -0.31 18.98
C CYS A 250 -5.71 -0.80 20.42
N ASN A 251 -4.55 -1.38 20.78
CA ASN A 251 -4.30 -2.00 22.08
C ASN A 251 -3.14 -1.33 22.83
#